data_AF-A0A7C0TX90-F1
#
_entry.id   AF-A0A7C0TX90-F1
#
_cell.length_a   1.000
_cell.length_b   1.000
_cell.length_c   1.000
_cell.angle_alpha   90.00
_cell.angle_beta   90.00
_cell.angle_gamma   90.00
#
_symmetry.space_group_name_H-M   'P 1'
#
loop_
_entity.id
_entity.type
_entity.pdbx_description
1 polymer ?
#
loop_
_entity_poly.entity_id
_entity_poly.type
_entity_poly.pdbx_seq_one_letter_code
_entity_poly.pdbx_strand_id
1 'polypeptide(L)'
;MRRDKSSGNRSSRTTMVFKAEGGLKTLSRVIRSWLKEIWSYGTGKAGLVLLAFFIFMAILALITLPPDYRYIWNQPKYWQDYPQLAPPSWVRLLGEEKAEHRIYVFTKPTRVTTDSFRIFKYTAYYNLDVNDYPQDIVVKLIKVRVPHTGPTSAPIILRVNVRRPDGVELKVVDTTLYLSSNATYAYVKEPLMMGIDRNLVVSEVSLKLLKGSTQTALNPVIAINYVFSKL
;
A
#
# COMPACT_ATOMS: atom_id res chain seq x y z
N MET A 1 82.57 -23.99 11.45
CA MET A 1 81.63 -23.10 12.18
C MET A 1 80.23 -23.68 12.04
N ARG A 2 79.57 -24.04 13.14
CA ARG A 2 78.21 -24.62 13.22
C ARG A 2 77.17 -23.73 12.51
N ARG A 3 76.17 -24.32 11.84
CA ARG A 3 74.79 -24.49 12.39
C ARG A 3 73.83 -25.14 11.38
N ASP A 4 73.26 -26.23 11.87
CA ASP A 4 71.98 -26.90 11.64
C ASP A 4 70.92 -26.30 10.68
N LYS A 5 70.33 -27.20 9.88
CA LYS A 5 69.20 -26.95 8.96
C LYS A 5 67.88 -27.13 9.71
N SER A 6 67.16 -26.03 9.92
CA SER A 6 65.75 -26.05 10.29
C SER A 6 64.89 -26.54 9.11
N SER A 7 64.40 -27.79 9.16
CA SER A 7 63.36 -28.30 8.27
C SER A 7 61.98 -27.85 8.75
N GLY A 8 61.50 -26.72 8.24
CA GLY A 8 60.16 -26.19 8.49
C GLY A 8 59.19 -26.47 7.34
N ASN A 9 58.36 -27.50 7.52
CA ASN A 9 56.94 -27.56 7.17
C ASN A 9 56.47 -26.88 5.85
N ARG A 10 56.61 -27.56 4.71
CA ARG A 10 55.91 -27.21 3.44
C ARG A 10 54.82 -28.21 3.01
N SER A 11 54.59 -29.28 3.78
CA SER A 11 53.67 -30.38 3.38
C SER A 11 52.18 -30.10 3.69
N SER A 12 51.87 -29.08 4.49
CA SER A 12 50.51 -28.92 5.05
C SER A 12 49.52 -28.10 4.19
N ARG A 13 49.98 -27.39 3.15
CA ARG A 13 49.08 -26.53 2.32
C ARG A 13 48.45 -27.27 1.14
N THR A 14 49.11 -28.27 0.57
CA THR A 14 48.63 -28.98 -0.64
C THR A 14 47.57 -30.06 -0.31
N THR A 15 47.59 -30.58 0.91
CA THR A 15 46.63 -31.57 1.40
C THR A 15 45.24 -31.00 1.71
N MET A 16 45.11 -29.69 1.97
CA MET A 16 43.79 -29.07 2.22
C MET A 16 42.97 -28.88 0.93
N VAL A 17 43.61 -28.57 -0.20
CA VAL A 17 42.92 -28.32 -1.49
C VAL A 17 42.43 -29.63 -2.13
N PHE A 18 43.25 -30.69 -2.13
CA PHE A 18 42.86 -32.01 -2.65
C PHE A 18 41.74 -32.69 -1.83
N LYS A 19 41.68 -32.42 -0.51
CA LYS A 19 40.61 -32.93 0.36
C LYS A 19 39.25 -32.28 0.07
N ALA A 20 39.23 -31.02 -0.39
CA ALA A 20 38.01 -30.32 -0.74
C ALA A 20 37.35 -30.88 -2.02
N GLU A 21 38.13 -31.20 -3.06
CA GLU A 21 37.60 -31.76 -4.31
C GLU A 21 37.08 -33.19 -4.17
N GLY A 22 37.77 -34.02 -3.38
CA GLY A 22 37.30 -35.35 -3.00
C GLY A 22 36.03 -35.31 -2.14
N GLY A 23 35.95 -34.34 -1.23
CA GLY A 23 34.78 -34.11 -0.37
C GLY A 23 33.53 -33.73 -1.16
N LEU A 24 33.63 -32.81 -2.12
CA LEU A 24 32.52 -32.37 -2.97
C LEU A 24 31.93 -33.51 -3.82
N LYS A 25 32.78 -34.34 -4.45
CA LYS A 25 32.33 -35.48 -5.25
C LYS A 25 31.66 -36.53 -4.38
N THR A 26 32.19 -36.79 -3.19
CA THR A 26 31.62 -37.75 -2.23
C THR A 26 30.26 -37.25 -1.71
N LEU A 27 30.15 -35.97 -1.35
CA LEU A 27 28.88 -35.34 -0.98
C LEU A 27 27.83 -35.41 -2.08
N SER A 28 28.19 -35.11 -3.33
CA SER A 28 27.25 -35.17 -4.45
C SER A 28 26.70 -36.58 -4.70
N ARG A 29 27.54 -37.61 -4.51
CA ARG A 29 27.15 -39.01 -4.67
C ARG A 29 26.22 -39.46 -3.54
N VAL A 30 26.51 -39.04 -2.32
CA VAL A 30 25.63 -39.24 -1.16
C VAL A 30 24.29 -38.56 -1.41
N ILE A 31 24.26 -37.25 -1.72
CA ILE A 31 23.02 -36.51 -2.00
C ILE A 31 22.18 -37.17 -3.09
N ARG A 32 22.79 -37.60 -4.21
CA ARG A 32 22.07 -38.32 -5.28
C ARG A 32 21.48 -39.64 -4.82
N SER A 33 22.19 -40.41 -3.99
CA SER A 33 21.68 -41.66 -3.43
C SER A 33 20.45 -41.41 -2.55
N TRP A 34 20.54 -40.40 -1.69
CA TRP A 34 19.45 -40.01 -0.79
C TRP A 34 18.23 -39.50 -1.56
N LEU A 35 18.41 -38.66 -2.58
CA LEU A 35 17.31 -38.22 -3.44
C LEU A 35 16.65 -39.39 -4.17
N LYS A 36 17.44 -40.34 -4.67
CA LYS A 36 16.90 -41.53 -5.36
C LYS A 36 16.07 -42.38 -4.40
N GLU A 37 16.51 -42.53 -3.17
CA GLU A 37 15.81 -43.27 -2.12
C GLU A 37 14.52 -42.56 -1.70
N ILE A 38 14.55 -41.25 -1.48
CA ILE A 38 13.36 -40.44 -1.20
C ILE A 38 12.35 -40.49 -2.35
N TRP A 39 12.81 -40.44 -3.60
CA TRP A 39 11.93 -40.52 -4.78
C TRP A 39 11.27 -41.88 -4.94
N SER A 40 11.79 -42.94 -4.30
CA SER A 40 11.19 -44.27 -4.39
C SER A 40 9.85 -44.37 -3.62
N TYR A 41 9.69 -43.59 -2.56
CA TYR A 41 8.48 -43.57 -1.73
C TYR A 41 7.46 -42.54 -2.21
N GLY A 42 6.17 -42.89 -2.16
CA GLY A 42 5.08 -41.98 -2.58
C GLY A 42 5.05 -40.66 -1.80
N THR A 43 5.26 -40.72 -0.48
CA THR A 43 5.34 -39.55 0.41
C THR A 43 6.61 -38.73 0.17
N GLY A 44 7.73 -39.39 -0.16
CA GLY A 44 9.00 -38.74 -0.48
C GLY A 44 8.95 -37.95 -1.78
N LYS A 45 8.25 -38.44 -2.81
CA LYS A 45 7.96 -37.66 -4.03
C LYS A 45 7.17 -36.40 -3.73
N ALA A 46 6.10 -36.50 -2.95
CA ALA A 46 5.26 -35.34 -2.58
C ALA A 46 6.08 -34.28 -1.83
N GLY A 47 6.88 -34.70 -0.85
CA GLY A 47 7.77 -33.79 -0.11
C GLY A 47 8.80 -33.10 -1.01
N LEU A 48 9.38 -33.83 -1.97
CA LEU A 48 10.39 -33.28 -2.87
C LEU A 48 9.80 -32.30 -3.90
N VAL A 49 8.57 -32.55 -4.38
CA VAL A 49 7.81 -31.60 -5.21
C VAL A 49 7.49 -30.32 -4.43
N LEU A 50 7.01 -30.45 -3.19
CA LEU A 50 6.73 -29.30 -2.33
C LEU A 50 8.00 -28.48 -2.04
N LEU A 51 9.12 -29.15 -1.79
CA LEU A 51 10.41 -28.48 -1.59
C LEU A 51 10.85 -27.74 -2.86
N ALA A 52 10.75 -28.38 -4.03
CA ALA A 52 11.07 -27.74 -5.30
C ALA A 52 10.19 -26.51 -5.55
N PHE A 53 8.90 -26.57 -5.19
CA PHE A 53 7.97 -25.44 -5.25
C PHE A 53 8.40 -24.29 -4.32
N PHE A 54 8.81 -24.56 -3.08
CA PHE A 54 9.30 -23.51 -2.18
C PHE A 54 10.61 -22.89 -2.66
N ILE A 55 11.54 -23.68 -3.20
CA ILE A 55 12.78 -23.16 -3.80
C ILE A 55 12.45 -22.25 -4.98
N PHE A 56 11.51 -22.68 -5.83
CA PHE A 56 11.04 -21.88 -6.95
C PHE A 56 10.42 -20.56 -6.49
N MET A 57 9.56 -20.58 -5.46
CA MET A 57 8.99 -19.36 -4.87
C MET A 57 10.05 -18.45 -4.26
N ALA A 58 11.07 -18.99 -3.61
CA ALA A 58 12.18 -18.20 -3.05
C ALA A 58 12.99 -17.51 -4.16
N ILE A 59 13.27 -18.20 -5.27
CA ILE A 59 13.95 -17.62 -6.43
C ILE A 59 13.08 -16.56 -7.09
N LEU A 60 11.78 -16.84 -7.27
CA LEU A 60 10.84 -15.84 -7.78
C LEU A 60 10.85 -14.58 -6.94
N ALA A 61 10.77 -14.71 -5.60
CA ALA A 61 10.80 -13.57 -4.70
C ALA A 61 12.07 -12.73 -4.86
N LEU A 62 13.24 -13.34 -5.06
CA LEU A 62 14.51 -12.62 -5.31
C LEU A 62 14.51 -11.85 -6.64
N ILE A 63 13.79 -12.33 -7.65
CA ILE A 63 13.72 -11.69 -8.98
C ILE A 63 12.65 -10.60 -9.00
N THR A 64 11.51 -10.81 -8.32
CA THR A 64 10.35 -9.92 -8.39
C THR A 64 10.37 -8.80 -7.35
N LEU A 65 10.97 -9.02 -6.18
CA LEU A 65 10.99 -8.02 -5.12
C LEU A 65 12.11 -7.00 -5.35
N PRO A 66 11.85 -5.71 -5.05
CA PRO A 66 12.88 -4.68 -5.20
C PRO A 66 14.00 -4.87 -4.15
N PRO A 67 15.25 -4.47 -4.44
CA PRO A 67 16.38 -4.65 -3.53
C PRO A 67 16.21 -3.99 -2.16
N ASP A 68 15.40 -2.92 -2.08
CA ASP A 68 15.07 -2.17 -0.86
C ASP A 68 13.78 -2.64 -0.18
N TYR A 69 13.22 -3.80 -0.58
CA TYR A 69 11.99 -4.37 -0.01
C TYR A 69 11.98 -4.40 1.52
N ARG A 70 13.11 -4.75 2.16
CA ARG A 70 13.22 -4.79 3.63
C ARG A 70 12.93 -3.42 4.26
N TYR A 71 13.37 -2.35 3.62
CA TYR A 71 13.12 -0.99 4.10
C TYR A 71 11.65 -0.64 3.90
N ILE A 72 11.13 -0.84 2.69
CA ILE A 72 9.72 -0.60 2.33
C ILE A 72 8.76 -1.33 3.29
N TRP A 73 9.00 -2.62 3.54
CA TRP A 73 8.18 -3.45 4.39
C TRP A 73 8.10 -2.93 5.84
N ASN A 74 9.22 -2.47 6.39
CA ASN A 74 9.29 -1.98 7.77
C ASN A 74 8.91 -0.51 7.92
N GLN A 75 8.53 0.18 6.84
CA GLN A 75 8.14 1.58 6.87
C GLN A 75 6.61 1.75 6.94
N PRO A 76 6.03 2.13 8.09
CA PRO A 76 4.59 2.35 8.18
C PRO A 76 4.10 3.43 7.20
N LYS A 77 4.93 4.46 6.95
CA LYS A 77 4.61 5.56 6.02
C LYS A 77 4.35 5.08 4.59
N TYR A 78 4.99 3.99 4.15
CA TYR A 78 4.74 3.43 2.82
C TYR A 78 3.35 2.78 2.73
N TRP A 79 2.94 2.12 3.81
CA TRP A 79 1.66 1.39 3.86
C TRP A 79 0.46 2.26 4.17
N GLN A 80 0.65 3.49 4.66
CA GLN A 80 -0.43 4.41 5.03
C GLN A 80 -1.37 4.78 3.88
N ASP A 81 -0.89 4.73 2.63
CA ASP A 81 -1.70 5.02 1.45
C ASP A 81 -2.62 3.85 1.07
N TYR A 82 -2.35 2.66 1.62
CA TYR A 82 -3.08 1.44 1.31
C TYR A 82 -4.04 1.09 2.46
N PRO A 83 -5.28 0.66 2.15
CA PRO A 83 -6.23 0.19 3.15
C PRO A 83 -5.70 -1.08 3.86
N GLN A 84 -5.82 -1.12 5.19
CA GLN A 84 -5.27 -2.22 6.01
C GLN A 84 -5.90 -3.60 5.72
N LEU A 85 -7.14 -3.62 5.21
CA LEU A 85 -7.93 -4.85 5.06
C LEU A 85 -8.45 -5.04 3.63
N ALA A 86 -7.90 -4.36 2.62
CA ALA A 86 -8.32 -4.63 1.25
C ALA A 86 -7.78 -5.97 0.78
N PRO A 87 -8.62 -6.85 0.23
CA PRO A 87 -8.15 -8.09 -0.37
C PRO A 87 -7.25 -7.77 -1.57
N PRO A 88 -6.25 -8.63 -1.85
CA PRO A 88 -5.46 -8.50 -3.06
C PRO A 88 -6.34 -8.50 -4.32
N SER A 89 -5.96 -7.71 -5.33
CA SER A 89 -6.74 -7.55 -6.56
C SER A 89 -7.00 -8.87 -7.31
N TRP A 90 -6.09 -9.85 -7.21
CA TRP A 90 -6.25 -11.16 -7.83
C TRP A 90 -7.38 -11.99 -7.24
N VAL A 91 -7.87 -11.67 -6.04
CA VAL A 91 -8.99 -12.39 -5.41
C VAL A 91 -10.25 -12.30 -6.28
N ARG A 92 -10.42 -11.19 -7.02
CA ARG A 92 -11.51 -11.04 -7.99
C ARG A 92 -11.42 -12.03 -9.17
N LEU A 93 -10.22 -12.47 -9.55
CA LEU A 93 -10.04 -13.51 -10.57
C LEU A 93 -10.55 -14.88 -10.11
N LEU A 94 -10.71 -15.07 -8.80
CA LEU A 94 -11.28 -16.28 -8.20
C LEU A 94 -12.81 -16.20 -8.02
N GLY A 95 -13.45 -15.14 -8.52
CA GLY A 95 -14.91 -14.96 -8.45
C GLY A 95 -15.40 -14.17 -7.24
N GLU A 96 -14.51 -13.59 -6.43
CA GLU A 96 -14.89 -12.76 -5.30
C GLU A 96 -15.31 -11.35 -5.75
N GLU A 97 -16.52 -10.94 -5.38
CA GLU A 97 -17.07 -9.62 -5.67
C GLU A 97 -16.64 -8.61 -4.60
N LYS A 98 -15.48 -7.97 -4.82
CA LYS A 98 -14.92 -6.97 -3.91
C LYS A 98 -14.69 -5.64 -4.60
N ALA A 99 -15.02 -4.55 -3.92
CA ALA A 99 -14.84 -3.20 -4.45
C ALA A 99 -13.34 -2.91 -4.67
N GLU A 100 -12.99 -2.44 -5.87
CA GLU A 100 -11.60 -2.17 -6.21
C GLU A 100 -11.07 -0.93 -5.48
N HIS A 101 -9.91 -1.04 -4.83
CA HIS A 101 -9.20 0.12 -4.32
C HIS A 101 -8.58 0.93 -5.46
N ARG A 102 -8.89 2.22 -5.55
CA ARG A 102 -8.36 3.12 -6.59
C ARG A 102 -7.71 4.36 -6.00
N ILE A 103 -6.57 4.72 -6.58
CA ILE A 103 -5.80 5.91 -6.21
C ILE A 103 -5.82 6.88 -7.39
N TYR A 104 -6.26 8.13 -7.15
CA TYR A 104 -6.26 9.20 -8.13
C TYR A 104 -5.22 10.26 -7.75
N VAL A 105 -4.26 10.51 -8.62
CA VAL A 105 -3.21 11.50 -8.40
C VAL A 105 -3.46 12.73 -9.25
N PHE A 106 -3.59 13.89 -8.61
CA PHE A 106 -3.81 15.17 -9.28
C PHE A 106 -2.60 16.08 -9.10
N THR A 107 -2.01 16.51 -10.22
CA THR A 107 -0.94 17.53 -10.22
C THR A 107 -1.45 18.90 -10.64
N LYS A 108 -2.60 18.95 -11.33
CA LYS A 108 -3.26 20.17 -11.82
C LYS A 108 -4.77 20.06 -11.62
N PRO A 109 -5.46 21.19 -11.38
CA PRO A 109 -6.93 21.20 -11.24
C PRO A 109 -7.61 20.88 -12.58
N THR A 110 -8.75 20.20 -12.52
CA THR A 110 -9.65 19.99 -13.65
C THR A 110 -10.27 21.31 -14.11
N ARG A 111 -10.61 22.19 -13.16
CA ARG A 111 -11.15 23.52 -13.45
C ARG A 111 -10.68 24.51 -12.40
N VAL A 112 -10.39 25.73 -12.83
CA VAL A 112 -10.13 26.85 -11.92
C VAL A 112 -11.24 27.87 -12.13
N THR A 113 -11.88 28.29 -11.05
CA THR A 113 -12.87 29.36 -11.07
C THR A 113 -12.44 30.42 -10.07
N THR A 114 -12.47 31.68 -10.49
CA THR A 114 -12.17 32.81 -9.61
C THR A 114 -13.45 33.61 -9.49
N ASP A 115 -14.11 33.47 -8.35
CA ASP A 115 -15.24 34.31 -7.97
C ASP A 115 -14.79 35.11 -6.73
N SER A 116 -15.52 35.06 -5.60
CA SER A 116 -15.04 35.60 -4.32
C SER A 116 -13.83 34.82 -3.75
N PHE A 117 -13.70 33.55 -4.11
CA PHE A 117 -12.55 32.70 -3.80
C PHE A 117 -11.93 32.16 -5.10
N ARG A 118 -10.62 31.89 -5.06
CA ARG A 118 -9.96 31.10 -6.10
C ARG A 118 -10.19 29.62 -5.81
N ILE A 119 -11.08 29.00 -6.57
CA ILE A 119 -11.51 27.63 -6.41
C ILE A 119 -10.75 26.74 -7.40
N PHE A 120 -10.06 25.73 -6.85
CA PHE A 120 -9.38 24.69 -7.62
C PHE A 120 -10.22 23.41 -7.54
N LYS A 121 -10.91 23.07 -8.63
CA LYS A 121 -11.76 21.88 -8.71
C LYS A 121 -10.98 20.70 -9.27
N TYR A 122 -11.02 19.60 -8.54
CA TYR A 122 -10.49 18.29 -8.93
C TYR A 122 -11.66 17.32 -9.04
N THR A 123 -11.70 16.50 -10.09
CA THR A 123 -12.81 15.57 -10.30
C THR A 123 -12.27 14.22 -10.73
N ALA A 124 -12.68 13.17 -10.01
CA ALA A 124 -12.40 11.78 -10.29
C ALA A 124 -13.73 11.04 -10.45
N TYR A 125 -13.72 9.99 -11.27
CA TYR A 125 -14.86 9.10 -11.45
C TYR A 125 -14.50 7.70 -10.97
N TYR A 126 -15.34 7.16 -10.09
CA TYR A 126 -15.22 5.81 -9.57
C TYR A 126 -16.43 5.01 -10.04
N ASN A 127 -16.18 3.93 -10.78
CA ASN A 127 -17.24 3.03 -11.24
C ASN A 127 -17.32 1.84 -10.29
N LEU A 128 -18.47 1.66 -9.65
CA LEU A 128 -18.73 0.53 -8.77
C LEU A 128 -19.51 -0.55 -9.52
N ASP A 129 -18.83 -1.63 -9.88
CA ASP A 129 -19.33 -2.71 -10.72
C ASP A 129 -19.80 -3.94 -9.94
N VAL A 130 -19.55 -3.99 -8.63
CA VAL A 130 -19.89 -5.09 -7.71
C VAL A 130 -20.90 -4.66 -6.66
N ASN A 131 -21.56 -5.62 -6.00
CA ASN A 131 -22.43 -5.37 -4.85
C ASN A 131 -21.64 -5.33 -3.53
N ASP A 132 -20.57 -4.54 -3.53
CA ASP A 132 -19.72 -4.25 -2.37
C ASP A 132 -19.42 -2.74 -2.39
N TYR A 133 -18.78 -2.18 -1.36
CA TYR A 133 -18.47 -0.75 -1.31
C TYR A 133 -17.05 -0.45 -0.83
N PRO A 134 -16.46 0.68 -1.30
CA PRO A 134 -15.22 1.19 -0.73
C PRO A 134 -15.37 1.45 0.77
N GLN A 135 -14.33 1.12 1.54
CA GLN A 135 -14.35 1.28 3.00
C GLN A 135 -14.27 2.75 3.45
N ASP A 136 -13.55 3.58 2.69
CA ASP A 136 -13.34 5.00 3.01
C ASP A 136 -12.92 5.80 1.77
N ILE A 137 -13.01 7.12 1.85
CA ILE A 137 -12.39 8.07 0.91
C ILE A 137 -11.34 8.85 1.70
N VAL A 138 -10.08 8.69 1.32
CA VAL A 138 -8.96 9.40 1.95
C VAL A 138 -8.43 10.45 0.98
N VAL A 139 -8.32 11.69 1.48
CA VAL A 139 -7.70 12.79 0.76
C VAL A 139 -6.30 13.03 1.33
N LYS A 140 -5.31 12.97 0.43
CA LYS A 140 -3.91 13.20 0.75
C LYS A 140 -3.42 14.49 0.09
N LEU A 141 -2.97 15.44 0.90
CA LEU A 141 -2.37 16.69 0.44
C LEU A 141 -0.85 16.63 0.57
N ILE A 142 -0.16 16.88 -0.53
CA ILE A 142 1.30 16.85 -0.62
C ILE A 142 1.77 18.12 -1.31
N LYS A 143 2.75 18.82 -0.72
CA LYS A 143 3.40 19.99 -1.32
C LYS A 143 2.40 21.04 -1.83
N VAL A 144 1.44 21.42 -0.98
CA VAL A 144 0.42 22.41 -1.33
C VAL A 144 1.03 23.81 -1.28
N ARG A 145 0.85 24.63 -2.31
CA ARG A 145 1.30 26.02 -2.29
C ARG A 145 0.44 26.81 -1.30
N VAL A 146 1.09 27.48 -0.36
CA VAL A 146 0.41 28.36 0.61
C VAL A 146 0.01 29.65 -0.11
N PRO A 147 -1.28 30.02 -0.12
CA PRO A 147 -1.69 31.32 -0.61
C PRO A 147 -1.34 32.39 0.42
N HIS A 148 -0.88 33.55 -0.05
CA HIS A 148 -0.54 34.70 0.80
C HIS A 148 -1.41 35.90 0.43
N THR A 149 -1.80 36.67 1.44
CA THR A 149 -2.45 37.98 1.29
C THR A 149 -1.66 38.96 2.14
N GLY A 150 -0.75 39.72 1.48
CA GLY A 150 0.22 40.55 2.19
C GLY A 150 1.19 39.70 3.03
N PRO A 151 1.45 40.05 4.31
CA PRO A 151 2.37 39.32 5.19
C PRO A 151 1.77 38.05 5.79
N THR A 152 0.47 37.78 5.59
CA THR A 152 -0.26 36.68 6.24
C THR A 152 -0.61 35.58 5.25
N SER A 153 -0.53 34.32 5.68
CA SER A 153 -1.04 33.17 4.94
C SER A 153 -2.57 33.19 4.92
N ALA A 154 -3.16 33.05 3.75
CA ALA A 154 -4.60 32.87 3.61
C ALA A 154 -5.00 31.42 3.97
N PRO A 155 -6.14 31.21 4.62
CA PRO A 155 -6.63 29.87 4.92
C PRO A 155 -7.02 29.13 3.63
N ILE A 156 -6.83 27.80 3.62
CA ILE A 156 -7.29 26.93 2.53
C ILE A 156 -8.54 26.20 2.98
N ILE A 157 -9.65 26.38 2.25
CA ILE A 157 -10.87 25.61 2.48
C ILE A 157 -10.80 24.35 1.63
N LEU A 158 -10.74 23.18 2.28
CA LEU A 158 -10.83 21.89 1.63
C LEU A 158 -12.26 21.38 1.73
N ARG A 159 -12.90 21.21 0.57
CA ARG A 159 -14.21 20.60 0.45
C ARG A 159 -14.18 19.43 -0.51
N VAL A 160 -14.69 18.29 -0.06
CA VAL A 160 -14.81 17.07 -0.85
C VAL A 160 -16.28 16.69 -0.88
N ASN A 161 -16.81 16.59 -2.10
CA ASN A 161 -18.20 16.21 -2.34
C ASN A 161 -18.22 14.90 -3.12
N VAL A 162 -19.09 13.99 -2.70
CA VAL A 162 -19.40 12.77 -3.43
C VAL A 162 -20.74 12.96 -4.12
N ARG A 163 -20.76 12.87 -5.44
CA ARG A 163 -21.98 12.89 -6.24
C ARG A 163 -22.34 11.47 -6.64
N ARG A 164 -23.51 11.02 -6.21
CA ARG A 164 -24.05 9.69 -6.52
C ARG A 164 -24.83 9.70 -7.85
N PRO A 165 -25.06 8.52 -8.46
CA PRO A 165 -25.81 8.41 -9.72
C PRO A 165 -27.27 8.90 -9.65
N ASP A 166 -27.90 8.89 -8.48
CA ASP A 166 -29.24 9.48 -8.23
C ASP A 166 -29.24 11.02 -8.29
N GLY A 167 -28.07 11.65 -8.40
CA GLY A 167 -27.92 13.10 -8.39
C GLY A 167 -27.79 13.69 -6.99
N VAL A 168 -27.81 12.88 -5.92
CA VAL A 168 -27.55 13.37 -4.57
C VAL A 168 -26.06 13.67 -4.41
N GLU A 169 -25.75 14.90 -3.99
CA GLU A 169 -24.39 15.32 -3.66
C GLU A 169 -24.25 15.35 -2.14
N LEU A 170 -23.24 14.69 -1.58
CA LEU A 170 -22.97 14.62 -0.15
C LEU A 170 -21.61 15.26 0.15
N LYS A 171 -21.56 16.17 1.12
CA LYS A 171 -20.28 16.67 1.66
C LYS A 171 -19.68 15.59 2.55
N VAL A 172 -18.46 15.16 2.25
CA VAL A 172 -17.75 14.12 3.01
C VAL A 172 -16.55 14.68 3.77
N VAL A 173 -15.99 15.81 3.32
CA VAL A 173 -14.97 16.59 4.03
C VAL A 173 -15.29 18.06 3.82
N ASP A 174 -15.31 18.84 4.90
CA ASP A 174 -15.43 20.31 4.87
C ASP A 174 -14.59 20.86 6.02
N THR A 175 -13.37 21.33 5.70
CA THR A 175 -12.44 21.81 6.72
C THR A 175 -11.63 23.00 6.22
N THR A 176 -11.21 23.85 7.15
CA THR A 176 -10.36 25.01 6.87
C THR A 176 -8.98 24.76 7.44
N LEU A 177 -7.98 24.77 6.57
CA LEU A 177 -6.57 24.57 6.90
C LEU A 177 -5.90 25.93 7.11
N TYR A 178 -5.43 26.16 8.34
CA TYR A 178 -4.61 27.31 8.68
C TYR A 178 -3.14 26.92 8.52
N LEU A 179 -2.43 27.64 7.66
CA LEU A 179 -1.03 27.36 7.31
C LEU A 179 -0.12 28.43 7.89
N SER A 180 1.12 28.06 8.21
CA SER A 180 2.11 29.01 8.71
C SER A 180 2.42 30.10 7.67
N SER A 181 2.46 31.36 8.11
CA SER A 181 2.70 32.53 7.25
C SER A 181 4.05 32.49 6.52
N ASN A 182 5.05 31.84 7.13
CA ASN A 182 6.43 31.88 6.65
C ASN A 182 6.76 30.78 5.62
N ALA A 183 5.82 29.88 5.33
CA ALA A 183 6.04 28.77 4.41
C ALA A 183 5.41 29.05 3.03
N THR A 184 6.15 28.83 1.94
CA THR A 184 5.61 28.86 0.57
C THR A 184 4.89 27.57 0.19
N TYR A 185 5.31 26.44 0.78
CA TYR A 185 4.71 25.13 0.56
C TYR A 185 4.41 24.46 1.91
N ALA A 186 3.20 23.93 2.05
CA ALA A 186 2.77 23.10 3.16
C ALA A 186 2.88 21.60 2.80
N TYR A 187 2.98 20.75 3.83
CA TYR A 187 2.97 19.28 3.70
C TYR A 187 4.06 18.73 2.76
N VAL A 188 5.28 19.28 2.88
CA VAL A 188 6.44 18.86 2.07
C VAL A 188 7.07 17.58 2.62
N LYS A 189 7.30 17.53 3.94
CA LYS A 189 7.90 16.37 4.62
C LYS A 189 6.86 15.34 5.03
N GLU A 190 5.72 15.81 5.51
CA GLU A 190 4.65 14.95 6.01
C GLU A 190 3.35 15.35 5.32
N PRO A 191 2.76 14.44 4.52
CA PRO A 191 1.52 14.71 3.83
C PRO A 191 0.37 14.78 4.84
N LEU A 192 -0.58 15.69 4.62
CA LEU A 192 -1.81 15.68 5.41
C LEU A 192 -2.77 14.66 4.79
N MET A 193 -3.18 13.68 5.59
CA MET A 193 -4.16 12.67 5.21
C MET A 193 -5.42 12.87 6.04
N MET A 194 -6.57 12.90 5.38
CA MET A 194 -7.87 13.05 6.02
C MET A 194 -8.85 12.07 5.38
N GLY A 195 -9.47 11.22 6.19
CA GLY A 195 -10.59 10.38 5.78
C GLY A 195 -11.90 11.16 5.71
N ILE A 196 -12.99 10.46 5.41
CA ILE A 196 -14.33 11.03 5.47
C ILE A 196 -14.65 11.45 6.91
N ASP A 197 -15.22 12.65 7.07
CA ASP A 197 -15.85 13.06 8.32
C ASP A 197 -17.20 12.35 8.46
N ARG A 198 -17.22 11.31 9.31
CA ARG A 198 -18.40 10.48 9.54
C ARG A 198 -19.57 11.28 10.13
N ASN A 199 -19.30 12.26 10.98
CA ASN A 199 -20.35 13.07 11.61
C ASN A 199 -20.99 14.01 10.57
N LEU A 200 -20.15 14.62 9.73
CA LEU A 200 -20.61 15.42 8.60
C LEU A 200 -21.50 14.58 7.67
N VAL A 201 -21.06 13.37 7.29
CA VAL A 201 -21.85 12.49 6.43
C VAL A 201 -23.19 12.13 7.05
N VAL A 202 -23.22 11.75 8.34
CA VAL A 202 -24.49 11.48 9.05
C VAL A 202 -25.42 12.68 8.96
N SER A 203 -24.92 13.90 9.22
CA SER A 203 -25.74 15.10 9.15
C SER A 203 -26.25 15.39 7.73
N GLU A 204 -25.42 15.26 6.70
CA GLU A 204 -25.79 15.51 5.31
C GLU A 204 -26.84 14.51 4.81
N VAL A 205 -26.67 13.24 5.16
CA VAL A 205 -27.63 12.18 4.84
C VAL A 205 -28.96 12.41 5.56
N SER A 206 -28.92 12.74 6.85
CA SER A 206 -30.12 13.04 7.64
C SER A 206 -30.91 14.22 7.04
N LEU A 207 -30.21 15.30 6.69
CA LEU A 207 -30.84 16.50 6.14
C LEU A 207 -31.47 16.26 4.77
N LYS A 208 -30.79 15.51 3.88
CA LYS A 208 -31.23 15.33 2.49
C LYS A 208 -32.26 14.22 2.32
N LEU A 209 -32.18 13.17 3.13
CA LEU A 209 -33.10 12.02 3.01
C LEU A 209 -34.29 12.13 3.94
N LEU A 210 -34.06 12.57 5.18
CA LEU A 210 -35.11 12.59 6.21
C LEU A 210 -35.79 13.95 6.34
N LYS A 211 -35.50 14.90 5.43
CA LYS A 211 -36.10 16.24 5.38
C LYS A 211 -36.16 16.95 6.74
N GLY A 212 -35.12 16.81 7.55
CA GLY A 212 -34.97 17.55 8.80
C GLY A 212 -35.59 16.93 10.06
N SER A 213 -35.84 15.61 10.13
CA SER A 213 -36.05 14.94 11.42
C SER A 213 -34.73 14.91 12.21
N THR A 214 -34.38 16.04 12.82
CA THR A 214 -33.17 16.28 13.63
C THR A 214 -33.05 15.39 14.87
N GLN A 215 -34.00 14.49 15.12
CA GLN A 215 -34.09 13.66 16.32
C GLN A 215 -33.84 12.17 16.07
N THR A 216 -33.74 11.71 14.83
CA THR A 216 -33.34 10.32 14.55
C THR A 216 -31.81 10.27 14.45
N ALA A 217 -31.17 9.76 15.50
CA ALA A 217 -29.75 9.42 15.47
C ALA A 217 -29.52 8.33 14.42
N LEU A 218 -29.24 8.74 13.17
CA LEU A 218 -28.84 7.84 12.11
C LEU A 218 -27.52 7.19 12.51
N ASN A 219 -27.50 5.85 12.48
CA ASN A 219 -26.27 5.11 12.75
C ASN A 219 -25.19 5.52 11.73
N PRO A 220 -23.99 5.94 12.18
CA PRO A 220 -22.90 6.33 11.29
C PRO A 220 -22.54 5.29 10.23
N VAL A 221 -22.66 4.00 10.56
CA VAL A 221 -22.41 2.90 9.62
C VAL A 221 -23.42 2.92 8.48
N ILE A 222 -24.70 3.16 8.79
CA ILE A 222 -25.77 3.23 7.78
C ILE A 222 -25.56 4.44 6.88
N ALA A 223 -25.22 5.60 7.46
CA ALA A 223 -24.97 6.81 6.68
C ALA A 223 -23.75 6.67 5.76
N ILE A 224 -22.67 6.03 6.21
CA ILE A 224 -21.49 5.76 5.37
C ILE A 224 -21.83 4.76 4.27
N ASN A 225 -22.52 3.67 4.61
CA ASN A 225 -22.96 2.69 3.61
C ASN A 225 -23.84 3.35 2.54
N TYR A 226 -24.68 4.31 2.94
CA TYR A 226 -25.50 5.06 1.99
C TYR A 226 -24.67 5.80 0.92
N VAL A 227 -23.52 6.39 1.30
CA VAL A 227 -22.62 7.10 0.38
C VAL A 227 -22.25 6.23 -0.83
N PHE A 228 -22.00 4.95 -0.59
CA PHE A 228 -21.55 4.00 -1.60
C PHE A 228 -22.62 3.03 -2.09
N SER A 229 -23.78 3.00 -1.43
CA SER A 229 -24.86 2.09 -1.78
C SER A 229 -25.31 2.29 -3.23
N LYS A 230 -25.43 1.17 -3.94
CA LYS A 230 -26.07 1.11 -5.25
C LYS A 230 -27.57 1.33 -5.07
N LEU A 231 -28.18 1.96 -6.08
CA LEU A 231 -29.64 2.09 -6.19
C LEU A 231 -30.24 0.80 -6.73
#